data_AF-A0A1M5R0P1-F1
#
_entry.id   AF-A0A1M5R0P1-F1
#
_cell.length_a   1.000
_cell.length_b   1.000
_cell.length_c   1.000
_cell.angle_alpha   90.00
_cell.angle_beta   90.00
_cell.angle_gamma   90.00
#
_symmetry.space_group_name_H-M   'P 1'
#
loop_
_entity.id
_entity.type
_entity.pdbx_description
1 polymer ?
#
loop_
_entity_poly.entity_id
_entity_poly.type
_entity_poly.pdbx_seq_one_letter_code
_entity_poly.pdbx_strand_id
1 'polypeptide(L)'
;MTNRYRNERIEIKLTKEEKELFMKKLELSKSKSMAHFIRKSVLEAPIFVIDMDVFRRIQTLIGKNSSNLNQIAKRLNITGIIYREDIEDLKKENDDISRELIKIQNMLTRKYINKAE
;
A
#
# COMPACT_ATOMS: atom_id res chain seq x y z
N MET A 1 1.73 -12.49 -46.28
CA MET A 1 1.42 -12.22 -44.86
C MET A 1 2.67 -11.67 -44.20
N THR A 2 2.65 -10.44 -43.68
CA THR A 2 3.82 -9.84 -43.05
C THR A 2 4.13 -10.57 -41.75
N ASN A 3 5.32 -11.14 -41.63
CA ASN A 3 5.76 -11.83 -40.43
C ASN A 3 5.97 -10.78 -39.32
N ARG A 4 5.03 -10.66 -38.39
CA ARG A 4 5.06 -9.68 -37.30
C ARG A 4 5.62 -10.33 -36.05
N TYR A 5 6.53 -9.63 -35.36
CA TYR A 5 7.10 -10.08 -34.09
C TYR A 5 6.05 -10.33 -32.99
N ARG A 6 4.90 -9.66 -33.03
CA ARG A 6 3.76 -9.86 -32.11
C ARG A 6 2.55 -10.31 -32.91
N ASN A 7 2.35 -11.62 -33.00
CA ASN A 7 1.30 -12.30 -33.78
C ASN A 7 0.15 -12.82 -32.92
N GLU A 8 0.38 -13.09 -31.64
CA GLU A 8 -0.66 -13.55 -30.69
C GLU A 8 -1.63 -12.42 -30.31
N ARG A 9 -2.93 -12.76 -30.25
CA ARG A 9 -4.02 -11.80 -29.97
C ARG A 9 -4.75 -12.17 -28.68
N ILE A 10 -4.93 -11.19 -27.80
CA ILE A 10 -5.77 -11.28 -26.60
C ILE A 10 -6.96 -10.33 -26.79
N GLU A 11 -8.17 -10.86 -26.66
CA GLU A 11 -9.41 -10.06 -26.65
C GLU A 11 -10.02 -10.04 -25.26
N ILE A 12 -10.45 -8.85 -24.81
CA ILE A 12 -11.09 -8.66 -23.51
C ILE A 12 -12.41 -7.96 -23.75
N LYS A 13 -13.51 -8.56 -23.28
CA LYS A 13 -14.83 -7.95 -23.27
C LYS A 13 -14.95 -7.11 -21.99
N LEU A 14 -15.40 -5.86 -22.14
CA LEU A 14 -15.52 -4.90 -21.05
C LEU A 14 -16.93 -4.30 -21.02
N THR A 15 -17.40 -3.94 -19.83
CA THR A 15 -18.54 -3.04 -19.67
C THR A 15 -18.16 -1.61 -20.09
N LYS A 16 -19.16 -0.71 -20.20
CA LYS A 16 -18.90 0.71 -20.52
C LYS A 16 -18.01 1.37 -19.46
N GLU A 17 -18.32 1.12 -18.19
CA GLU A 17 -17.60 1.66 -17.02
C GLU A 17 -16.15 1.16 -16.97
N GLU A 18 -15.93 -0.12 -17.22
CA GLU A 18 -14.58 -0.69 -17.27
C GLU A 18 -13.76 -0.08 -18.41
N LYS A 19 -14.37 0.12 -19.60
CA LYS A 19 -13.69 0.74 -20.73
C LYS A 19 -13.28 2.18 -20.42
N GLU A 20 -14.12 2.96 -19.75
CA GLU A 20 -13.80 4.32 -19.31
C GLU A 20 -12.62 4.33 -18.33
N LEU A 21 -12.60 3.38 -17.38
CA LEU A 21 -11.49 3.24 -16.44
C LEU A 21 -10.17 2.92 -17.15
N PHE A 22 -10.19 2.04 -18.16
CA PHE A 22 -9.01 1.75 -18.98
C PHE A 22 -8.50 2.98 -19.71
N MET A 23 -9.39 3.80 -20.28
CA MET A 23 -8.99 5.04 -20.96
C MET A 23 -8.38 6.06 -19.99
N LYS A 24 -8.99 6.24 -18.82
CA LYS A 24 -8.44 7.14 -17.78
C LYS A 24 -7.05 6.68 -17.32
N LYS A 25 -6.85 5.38 -17.11
CA LYS A 25 -5.54 4.83 -16.73
C LYS A 25 -4.52 4.94 -17.86
N LEU A 26 -4.94 4.78 -19.11
CA LEU A 26 -4.10 4.99 -20.29
C LEU A 26 -3.55 6.41 -20.32
N GLU A 27 -4.40 7.43 -20.14
CA GLU A 27 -4.00 8.84 -20.09
C GLU A 27 -2.98 9.11 -18.98
N LEU A 28 -3.25 8.61 -17.77
CA LEU A 28 -2.34 8.74 -16.62
C LEU A 28 -0.97 8.09 -16.88
N SER A 29 -0.95 6.98 -17.60
CA SER A 29 0.29 6.24 -17.90
C SER A 29 1.18 6.90 -18.96
N LYS A 30 0.67 7.91 -19.68
CA LYS A 30 1.32 8.53 -20.85
C LYS A 30 1.76 7.54 -21.93
N SER A 31 1.06 6.40 -22.05
CA SER A 31 1.37 5.37 -23.03
C SER A 31 0.84 5.74 -24.42
N LYS A 32 1.57 5.34 -25.47
CA LYS A 32 1.25 5.68 -26.87
C LYS A 32 -0.03 5.03 -27.41
N SER A 33 -0.47 3.91 -26.82
CA SER A 33 -1.68 3.20 -27.23
C SER A 33 -2.19 2.29 -26.11
N MET A 34 -3.45 1.86 -26.20
CA MET A 34 -4.03 0.89 -25.26
C MET A 34 -3.21 -0.42 -25.21
N ALA A 35 -2.79 -0.92 -26.36
CA ALA A 35 -1.96 -2.13 -26.44
C ALA A 35 -0.56 -1.93 -25.84
N HIS A 36 -0.01 -0.72 -25.91
CA HIS A 36 1.24 -0.38 -25.22
C HIS A 36 1.00 -0.31 -23.71
N PHE A 37 -0.06 0.35 -23.25
CA PHE A 37 -0.42 0.46 -21.85
C PHE A 37 -0.65 -0.90 -21.18
N ILE A 38 -1.43 -1.80 -21.82
CA ILE A 38 -1.71 -3.12 -21.27
C ILE A 38 -0.42 -3.96 -21.18
N ARG A 39 0.38 -3.98 -22.24
CA ARG A 39 1.67 -4.70 -22.22
C ARG A 39 2.63 -4.10 -21.18
N LYS A 40 2.73 -2.78 -21.10
CA LYS A 40 3.52 -2.09 -20.08
C LYS A 40 3.07 -2.49 -18.68
N SER A 41 1.77 -2.42 -18.43
CA SER A 41 1.18 -2.71 -17.12
C SER A 41 1.31 -4.18 -16.71
N VAL A 42 1.22 -5.11 -17.65
CA VAL A 42 1.25 -6.56 -17.36
C VAL A 42 2.66 -7.14 -17.40
N LEU A 43 3.52 -6.64 -18.30
CA LEU A 43 4.87 -7.18 -18.51
C LEU A 43 5.94 -6.47 -17.67
N GLU A 44 5.80 -5.17 -17.39
CA GLU A 44 6.80 -4.44 -16.59
C GLU A 44 6.53 -4.51 -15.10
N ALA A 45 5.26 -4.45 -14.67
CA ALA A 45 4.92 -4.48 -13.26
C ALA A 45 4.77 -5.93 -12.76
N PRO A 46 5.49 -6.33 -11.71
CA PRO A 46 5.24 -7.62 -11.07
C PRO A 46 3.84 -7.59 -10.42
N ILE A 47 3.04 -8.62 -10.64
CA ILE A 47 1.79 -8.80 -9.89
C ILE A 47 2.17 -9.28 -8.49
N PHE A 48 1.91 -8.45 -7.48
CA PHE A 48 2.19 -8.78 -6.09
C PHE A 48 0.92 -9.13 -5.35
N VAL A 49 0.94 -10.28 -4.68
CA VAL A 49 0.00 -10.57 -3.59
C VAL A 49 0.62 -10.02 -2.32
N ILE A 50 -0.06 -9.06 -1.72
CA ILE A 50 0.30 -8.47 -0.42
C ILE A 50 -0.56 -9.15 0.64
N ASP A 51 0.10 -9.67 1.67
CA ASP A 51 -0.60 -10.13 2.86
C ASP A 51 -1.13 -8.92 3.64
N MET A 52 -2.45 -8.77 3.66
CA MET A 52 -3.14 -7.67 4.32
C MET A 52 -3.13 -7.80 5.85
N ASP A 53 -2.81 -8.97 6.40
CA ASP A 53 -2.79 -9.17 7.85
C ASP A 53 -1.72 -8.32 8.53
N VAL A 54 -0.61 -8.04 7.84
CA VAL A 54 0.44 -7.14 8.36
C VAL A 54 -0.10 -5.71 8.52
N PHE A 55 -0.88 -5.23 7.53
CA PHE A 55 -1.50 -3.90 7.60
C PHE A 55 -2.61 -3.85 8.66
N ARG A 56 -3.38 -4.93 8.81
CA ARG A 56 -4.40 -5.04 9.85
C ARG A 56 -3.80 -4.95 11.26
N ARG A 57 -2.66 -5.61 11.49
CA ARG A 57 -1.93 -5.52 12.77
C ARG A 57 -1.52 -4.09 13.10
N ILE A 58 -0.97 -3.35 12.13
CA ILE A 58 -0.62 -1.94 12.32
C ILE A 58 -1.85 -1.09 12.64
N GLN A 59 -2.95 -1.29 11.92
CA GLN A 59 -4.21 -0.58 12.20
C GLN A 59 -4.68 -0.81 13.64
N THR A 60 -4.60 -2.05 14.14
CA THR A 60 -4.93 -2.36 15.54
C THR A 60 -4.02 -1.63 16.53
N LEU A 61 -2.70 -1.62 16.29
CA LEU A 61 -1.74 -0.92 17.16
C LEU A 61 -1.98 0.60 17.19
N ILE A 62 -2.23 1.21 16.03
CA ILE A 62 -2.55 2.64 15.92
C ILE A 62 -3.86 2.96 16.66
N GLY A 63 -4.88 2.10 16.51
CA GLY A 63 -6.15 2.28 17.20
C GLY A 63 -6.00 2.23 18.72
N LYS A 64 -5.19 1.29 19.24
CA LYS A 64 -4.87 1.19 20.67
C LYS A 64 -4.15 2.43 21.18
N ASN A 65 -3.09 2.85 20.49
CA ASN A 65 -2.31 4.04 20.84
C ASN A 65 -3.19 5.30 20.85
N SER A 66 -4.03 5.49 19.82
CA SER A 66 -4.96 6.62 19.73
C SER A 66 -5.96 6.64 20.89
N SER A 67 -6.48 5.47 21.29
CA SER A 67 -7.38 5.34 22.43
C SER A 67 -6.69 5.72 23.74
N ASN A 68 -5.46 5.25 23.95
CA ASN A 68 -4.68 5.55 25.15
C ASN A 68 -4.32 7.03 25.24
N LEU A 69 -3.88 7.64 24.13
CA LEU A 69 -3.61 9.07 24.05
C LEU A 69 -4.86 9.89 24.39
N ASN A 70 -6.03 9.48 23.89
CA ASN A 70 -7.29 10.14 24.22
C ASN A 70 -7.66 10.01 25.70
N GLN A 71 -7.37 8.88 26.34
CA GLN A 71 -7.59 8.70 27.78
C GLN A 71 -6.66 9.62 28.60
N ILE A 72 -5.38 9.69 28.22
CA ILE A 72 -4.41 10.59 28.85
C ILE A 72 -4.86 12.05 28.70
N ALA A 73 -5.29 12.45 27.50
CA ALA A 73 -5.81 13.80 27.25
C ALA A 73 -7.04 14.12 28.11
N LYS A 74 -8.00 13.21 28.21
CA LYS A 74 -9.18 13.38 29.08
C LYS A 74 -8.78 13.57 30.55
N ARG A 75 -7.86 12.74 31.06
CA ARG A 75 -7.39 12.84 32.44
C ARG A 75 -6.60 14.14 32.68
N LEU A 76 -5.76 14.54 31.73
CA LEU A 76 -5.02 15.80 31.77
C LEU A 76 -5.98 16.99 31.83
N ASN A 77 -7.04 16.99 31.02
CA ASN A 77 -8.03 18.06 31.03
C ASN A 77 -8.80 18.18 32.36
N ILE A 78 -8.94 17.08 33.11
CA ILE A 78 -9.61 17.07 34.41
C ILE A 78 -8.66 17.44 35.55
N THR A 79 -7.44 16.91 35.54
CA THR A 79 -6.53 16.95 36.69
C THR A 79 -5.39 17.96 36.53
N GLY A 80 -5.07 18.38 35.30
CA GLY A 80 -3.90 19.18 34.97
C GLY A 80 -2.55 18.44 35.12
N ILE A 81 -2.57 17.14 35.41
CA ILE A 81 -1.38 16.35 35.71
C ILE A 81 -1.13 15.33 34.60
N ILE A 82 0.13 15.19 34.18
CA ILE A 82 0.62 14.12 33.31
C ILE A 82 1.54 13.18 34.10
N TYR A 83 1.31 11.88 33.95
CA TYR A 83 2.13 10.86 34.62
C TYR A 83 3.29 10.45 33.71
N ARG A 84 4.44 10.17 34.31
CA ARG A 84 5.62 9.72 33.56
C ARG A 84 5.36 8.36 32.92
N GLU A 85 4.63 7.50 33.61
CA GLU A 85 4.24 6.17 33.19
C GLU A 85 3.44 6.21 31.88
N ASP A 86 2.52 7.19 31.76
CA ASP A 86 1.74 7.40 30.53
C ASP A 86 2.63 7.69 29.31
N ILE A 87 3.66 8.51 29.52
CA ILE A 87 4.61 8.90 28.47
C ILE A 87 5.45 7.68 28.06
N GLU A 88 5.88 6.88 29.04
CA GLU A 88 6.68 5.69 28.79
C GLU A 88 5.86 4.61 28.04
N ASP A 89 4.59 4.44 28.40
CA ASP A 89 3.67 3.52 27.72
C ASP A 89 3.41 3.96 26.28
N LEU A 90 3.15 5.25 26.04
CA LEU A 90 2.98 5.78 24.68
C LEU A 90 4.23 5.58 23.82
N LYS A 91 5.41 5.76 24.40
CA LYS A 91 6.69 5.55 23.72
C LYS A 91 6.85 4.09 23.31
N LYS A 92 6.56 3.16 24.22
CA LYS A 92 6.60 1.72 23.94
C LYS A 92 5.62 1.30 22.84
N GLU A 93 4.40 1.83 22.86
CA GLU A 93 3.40 1.57 21.83
C GLU A 93 3.82 2.13 20.46
N ASN A 94 4.50 3.27 20.44
CA ASN A 94 5.05 3.85 19.21
C ASN A 94 6.25 3.04 18.66
N ASP A 95 7.06 2.46 19.53
CA ASP A 95 8.13 1.53 19.15
C ASP A 95 7.56 0.25 18.51
N ASP A 96 6.44 -0.27 19.04
CA ASP A 96 5.73 -1.41 18.44
C ASP A 96 5.22 -1.11 17.03
N ILE A 97 4.61 0.05 16.83
CA ILE A 97 4.17 0.51 15.50
C ILE A 97 5.36 0.63 14.56
N SER A 98 6.45 1.24 15.02
CA SER A 98 7.68 1.42 14.23
C SER A 98 8.28 0.08 13.79
N ARG A 99 8.28 -0.94 14.67
CA ARG A 99 8.75 -2.29 14.34
C ARG A 99 7.91 -2.95 13.24
N GLU A 100 6.59 -2.84 13.30
CA GLU A 100 5.72 -3.39 12.25
C GLU A 100 5.87 -2.63 10.92
N LEU A 101 6.05 -1.31 10.95
CA LEU A 101 6.32 -0.52 9.74
C LEU A 101 7.63 -0.94 9.06
N ILE A 102 8.69 -1.17 9.84
CA ILE A 102 9.98 -1.66 9.32
C ILE A 102 9.81 -3.04 8.67
N LYS A 103 8.98 -3.93 9.24
CA LYS A 103 8.69 -5.24 8.64
C LYS A 103 8.03 -5.09 7.26
N ILE A 104 7.04 -4.21 7.14
CA ILE A 104 6.40 -3.91 5.84
C ILE A 104 7.42 -3.34 4.87
N GLN A 105 8.21 -2.35 5.29
CA GLN A 105 9.24 -1.76 4.44
C GLN A 105 10.21 -2.82 3.93
N ASN A 106 10.71 -3.69 4.80
CA ASN A 106 11.61 -4.78 4.42
C ASN A 106 10.94 -5.78 3.46
N MET A 107 9.67 -6.12 3.69
CA MET A 107 8.91 -7.00 2.77
C MET A 107 8.78 -6.38 1.38
N LEU A 108 8.47 -5.09 1.30
CA LEU A 108 8.37 -4.37 0.03
C LEU A 108 9.75 -4.27 -0.62
N THR A 109 10.75 -3.75 0.09
CA THR A 109 12.12 -3.58 -0.40
C THR A 109 12.71 -4.89 -0.94
N ARG A 110 12.57 -6.02 -0.23
CA ARG A 110 13.04 -7.33 -0.74
C ARG A 110 12.33 -7.75 -2.03
N LYS A 111 11.02 -7.51 -2.14
CA LYS A 111 10.24 -7.85 -3.34
C LYS A 111 10.55 -6.93 -4.53
N TYR A 112 10.96 -5.68 -4.28
CA TYR A 112 11.34 -4.72 -5.32
C TYR A 112 12.83 -4.80 -5.73
N ILE A 113 13.75 -5.09 -4.80
CA ILE A 113 15.21 -5.08 -5.05
C ILE A 113 15.72 -6.42 -5.62
N ASN A 114 15.20 -7.58 -5.20
CA ASN A 114 15.67 -8.90 -5.66
C ASN A 114 15.34 -9.23 -7.14
N LYS A 115 15.02 -8.24 -7.97
CA LYS A 115 14.77 -8.38 -9.41
C LYS A 115 15.42 -7.29 -10.26
N ALA A 116 16.31 -6.47 -9.67
CA ALA A 116 17.16 -5.56 -10.44
C ALA A 116 18.41 -6.26 -11.04
N GLU A 117 18.55 -7.58 -10.83
CA GLU A 117 19.53 -8.45 -11.47
C GLU A 117 18.85 -9.41 -12.46
#